data_AF-A0A2N3EBE3-F1
#
_entry.id   AF-A0A2N3EBE3-F1
#
_cell.length_a   1.000
_cell.length_b   1.000
_cell.length_c   1.000
_cell.angle_alpha   90.00
_cell.angle_beta   90.00
_cell.angle_gamma   90.00
#
_symmetry.space_group_name_H-M   'P 1'
#
loop_
_entity.id
_entity.type
_entity.pdbx_description
1 polymer ?
#
loop_
_entity_poly.entity_id
_entity_poly.type
_entity_poly.pdbx_seq_one_letter_code
_entity_poly.pdbx_strand_id
1 'polypeptide(L)'
;LVIELYHQNLLARGAFVLDGRRVDLGAITAPVMTVIGLRDHIVPPPCARAIRPMLRAPYRELALDAGHVGVFVSRKARGAVAEGLAAWLDDQAVRAASRV
;
A
#
# COMPACT_ATOMS: atom_id res chain seq x y z
N LEU A 1 6.66 7.16 17.45
CA LEU A 1 5.92 6.14 16.65
C LEU A 1 4.56 5.73 17.24
N VAL A 2 4.47 5.13 18.44
CA VAL A 2 3.15 4.71 18.99
C VAL A 2 2.21 5.91 19.19
N ILE A 3 2.66 6.95 19.90
CA ILE A 3 1.84 8.16 20.11
C ILE A 3 1.55 8.86 18.78
N GLU A 4 2.59 9.15 18.00
CA GLU A 4 2.47 9.98 16.79
C GLU A 4 1.69 9.30 15.66
N LEU A 5 1.91 8.01 15.41
CA LEU A 5 1.26 7.28 14.32
C LEU A 5 -0.06 6.64 14.75
N TYR A 6 -0.09 5.92 15.88
CA TYR A 6 -1.30 5.19 16.30
C TYR A 6 -2.31 6.09 17.00
N HIS A 7 -1.90 6.89 17.98
CA HIS A 7 -2.85 7.72 18.73
C HIS A 7 -3.20 9.03 18.01
N GLN A 8 -2.20 9.71 17.45
CA GLN A 8 -2.37 11.04 16.87
C GLN A 8 -2.59 11.00 15.36
N ASN A 9 -2.25 9.90 14.69
CA ASN A 9 -2.37 9.73 13.24
C ASN A 9 -1.68 10.86 12.45
N LEU A 10 -0.51 11.30 12.92
CA LEU A 10 0.20 12.44 12.36
C LEU A 10 0.60 12.22 10.90
N LEU A 11 0.86 10.98 10.48
CA LEU A 11 1.19 10.69 9.08
C LEU A 11 0.01 10.98 8.15
N ALA A 12 -1.19 10.49 8.49
CA ALA A 12 -2.40 10.76 7.72
C ALA A 12 -2.80 12.24 7.71
N ARG A 13 -2.53 12.94 8.82
CA ARG A 13 -2.74 14.40 8.93
C ARG A 13 -1.64 15.20 8.21
N GLY A 14 -0.64 14.53 7.65
CA GLY A 14 0.52 15.14 7.04
C GLY A 14 1.37 15.95 8.00
N ALA A 15 1.36 15.68 9.30
CA ALA A 15 2.12 16.42 10.33
C ALA A 15 3.29 15.62 10.93
N PHE A 16 3.50 14.38 10.47
CA PHE A 16 4.58 13.52 10.96
C PHE A 16 5.95 14.02 10.46
N VAL A 17 6.93 14.08 11.37
CA VAL A 17 8.31 14.47 11.08
C VAL A 17 9.22 13.27 11.32
N LEU A 18 10.03 12.93 10.33
CA LEU A 18 11.04 11.88 10.40
C LEU A 18 12.39 12.50 10.03
N ASP A 19 13.38 12.37 10.91
CA ASP A 19 14.74 12.91 10.70
C ASP A 19 14.75 14.41 10.33
N GLY A 20 14.00 15.22 11.09
CA GLY A 20 13.87 16.66 10.87
C GLY A 20 13.05 17.06 9.62
N ARG A 21 12.51 16.10 8.87
CA ARG A 21 11.77 16.35 7.63
C ARG A 21 10.31 15.94 7.78
N ARG A 22 9.40 16.83 7.38
CA ARG A 22 7.97 16.52 7.30
C ARG A 22 7.73 15.48 6.21
N VAL A 23 7.03 14.40 6.56
CA VAL A 23 6.68 13.33 5.63
C VAL A 23 5.43 13.74 4.84
N ASP A 24 5.55 13.82 3.52
CA ASP A 24 4.43 14.08 2.60
C ASP A 24 4.21 12.87 1.69
N LEU A 25 3.12 12.12 1.93
CA LEU A 25 2.73 10.97 1.09
C LEU A 25 2.37 11.40 -0.35
N GLY A 26 1.96 12.66 -0.54
CA GLY A 26 1.69 13.22 -1.86
C GLY A 26 2.95 13.44 -2.70
N ALA A 27 4.13 13.45 -2.08
CA ALA A 27 5.42 13.54 -2.77
C ALA A 27 5.89 12.19 -3.38
N ILE A 28 5.18 11.09 -3.10
CA ILE A 28 5.44 9.80 -3.75
C ILE A 28 5.05 9.91 -5.23
N THR A 29 6.04 9.77 -6.11
CA THR A 29 5.86 9.83 -7.58
C THR A 29 5.88 8.45 -8.25
N ALA A 30 6.41 7.43 -7.56
CA ALA A 30 6.40 6.06 -8.02
C ALA A 30 4.97 5.48 -7.94
N PRO A 31 4.54 4.66 -8.92
CA PRO A 31 3.30 3.89 -8.83
C PRO A 31 3.23 3.08 -7.52
N VAL A 32 2.06 3.01 -6.90
CA VAL A 32 1.82 2.32 -5.63
C VAL A 32 0.80 1.19 -5.81
N MET A 33 1.08 0.04 -5.22
CA MET A 33 0.12 -1.04 -5.07
C MET A 33 -0.11 -1.36 -3.59
N THR A 34 -1.36 -1.48 -3.17
CA THR A 34 -1.73 -1.98 -1.84
C THR A 34 -2.29 -3.38 -1.96
N VAL A 35 -1.73 -4.33 -1.21
CA VAL A 35 -2.26 -5.69 -1.07
C VAL A 35 -3.15 -5.74 0.17
N ILE A 36 -4.39 -6.20 0.04
CA ILE A 36 -5.43 -6.11 1.06
C ILE A 36 -5.99 -7.51 1.35
N GLY A 37 -5.92 -7.95 2.60
CA GLY A 37 -6.66 -9.12 3.07
C GLY A 37 -8.09 -8.74 3.45
N LEU A 38 -9.09 -9.27 2.74
CA LEU A 38 -10.50 -8.95 2.98
C LEU A 38 -11.03 -9.40 4.35
N ARG A 39 -10.36 -10.37 4.98
CA ARG A 39 -10.67 -10.86 6.34
C ARG A 39 -9.62 -10.43 7.38
N ASP A 40 -8.79 -9.44 7.05
CA ASP A 40 -7.80 -8.91 7.99
C ASP A 40 -8.50 -8.10 9.10
N HIS A 41 -8.20 -8.45 10.34
CA HIS A 41 -8.73 -7.86 11.57
C HIS A 41 -7.65 -7.06 12.33
N ILE A 42 -6.39 -7.16 11.92
CA ILE A 42 -5.28 -6.35 12.44
C ILE A 42 -5.19 -5.04 11.65
N VAL A 43 -5.23 -5.13 10.32
CA VAL A 43 -5.35 -3.97 9.42
C VAL A 43 -6.58 -4.14 8.54
N PRO A 44 -7.77 -3.74 9.02
CA PRO A 44 -9.01 -3.87 8.25
C PRO A 44 -8.93 -3.17 6.88
N PRO A 45 -9.67 -3.65 5.86
CA PRO A 45 -9.65 -3.06 4.53
C PRO A 45 -9.84 -1.53 4.47
N PRO A 46 -10.75 -0.90 5.27
CA PRO A 46 -10.85 0.55 5.30
C PRO A 46 -9.56 1.25 5.75
N CYS A 47 -8.82 0.67 6.70
CA CYS A 47 -7.54 1.22 7.15
C CYS A 47 -6.47 1.10 6.06
N ALA A 48 -6.39 -0.04 5.38
CA ALA A 48 -5.45 -0.22 4.26
C ALA A 48 -5.73 0.74 3.10
N ARG A 49 -7.01 0.97 2.78
CA ARG A 49 -7.45 1.90 1.71
C ARG A 49 -7.31 3.37 2.07
N ALA A 50 -7.17 3.71 3.36
CA ALA A 50 -7.05 5.09 3.80
C ALA A 50 -5.83 5.83 3.23
N ILE A 51 -4.82 5.10 2.72
CA ILE A 51 -3.68 5.70 2.04
C ILE A 51 -4.04 6.31 0.67
N ARG A 52 -5.06 5.78 -0.02
CA ARG A 52 -5.44 6.20 -1.38
C ARG A 52 -5.61 7.72 -1.55
N PRO A 53 -6.39 8.43 -0.70
CA PRO A 53 -6.57 9.88 -0.84
C PRO A 53 -5.29 10.69 -0.55
N MET A 54 -4.27 10.10 0.07
CA MET A 54 -3.02 10.77 0.44
C MET A 54 -1.97 10.72 -0.68
N LEU A 55 -2.18 9.87 -1.68
CA LEU A 55 -1.25 9.64 -2.79
C LEU A 55 -1.66 10.45 -4.02
N ARG A 56 -0.66 11.00 -4.72
CA ARG A 56 -0.81 11.61 -6.06
C ARG A 56 -0.38 10.67 -7.20
N ALA A 57 0.38 9.62 -6.88
CA ALA A 57 0.86 8.64 -7.84
C ALA A 57 -0.26 7.70 -8.35
N PRO A 58 -0.05 7.02 -9.50
CA PRO A 58 -0.88 5.90 -9.91
C PRO A 58 -1.02 4.87 -8.80
N TYR A 59 -2.25 4.38 -8.58
CA TYR A 59 -2.57 3.50 -7.47
C TYR A 59 -3.36 2.27 -7.94
N ARG A 60 -3.01 1.09 -7.42
CA ARG A 60 -3.73 -0.17 -7.65
C ARG A 60 -3.98 -0.91 -6.34
N GLU A 61 -5.12 -1.59 -6.24
CA GLU A 61 -5.40 -2.52 -5.15
C GLU A 61 -5.28 -3.97 -5.65
N LEU A 62 -4.71 -4.84 -4.82
CA LEU A 62 -4.82 -6.29 -4.92
C LEU A 62 -5.54 -6.82 -3.68
N ALA A 63 -6.85 -6.98 -3.78
CA ALA A 63 -7.67 -7.50 -2.69
C ALA A 63 -7.80 -9.02 -2.78
N LEU A 64 -7.57 -9.69 -1.66
CA LEU A 64 -7.53 -11.14 -1.55
C LEU A 64 -8.46 -11.63 -0.45
N ASP A 65 -9.16 -12.72 -0.73
CA ASP A 65 -10.03 -13.39 0.24
C ASP A 65 -9.19 -14.18 1.28
N ALA A 66 -8.49 -13.43 2.13
CA ALA A 66 -7.52 -13.89 3.10
C ALA A 66 -7.53 -13.01 4.37
N GLY A 67 -7.12 -13.59 5.50
CA GLY A 67 -6.80 -12.83 6.72
C GLY A 67 -5.34 -12.37 6.71
N HIS A 68 -4.92 -11.64 7.75
CA HIS A 68 -3.61 -10.97 7.84
C HIS A 68 -2.42 -11.81 7.37
N VAL A 69 -2.14 -12.92 8.08
CA VAL A 69 -1.05 -13.83 7.74
C VAL A 69 -1.38 -14.65 6.48
N GLY A 70 -2.66 -14.93 6.26
CA GLY A 70 -3.17 -15.71 5.13
C GLY A 70 -2.84 -15.12 3.77
N VAL A 71 -2.68 -13.79 3.67
CA VAL A 71 -2.23 -13.08 2.46
C VAL A 71 -0.88 -13.62 1.99
N PHE A 72 0.04 -13.92 2.91
CA PHE A 72 1.40 -14.36 2.58
C PHE A 72 1.60 -15.88 2.64
N VAL A 73 0.87 -16.59 3.51
CA VAL A 73 1.18 -17.99 3.80
C VAL A 73 0.24 -18.99 3.14
N SER A 74 -1.00 -18.60 2.82
CA SER A 74 -1.98 -19.55 2.28
C SER A 74 -1.63 -19.92 0.84
N ARG A 75 -1.77 -21.20 0.48
CA ARG A 75 -1.42 -21.69 -0.87
C ARG A 75 -2.18 -20.93 -1.96
N LYS A 76 -3.48 -20.66 -1.74
CA LYS A 76 -4.33 -19.90 -2.67
C LYS A 76 -3.91 -18.44 -2.78
N ALA A 77 -3.65 -17.76 -1.66
CA ALA A 77 -3.24 -16.35 -1.71
C ALA A 77 -1.82 -16.17 -2.24
N ARG A 78 -0.89 -17.11 -1.98
CA ARG A 78 0.48 -17.05 -2.50
C ARG A 78 0.53 -16.98 -4.03
N GLY A 79 -0.25 -17.82 -4.71
CA GLY A 79 -0.38 -17.77 -6.16
C GLY A 79 -0.92 -16.41 -6.61
N ALA A 80 -2.04 -15.98 -6.04
CA ALA A 80 -2.68 -14.72 -6.40
C ALA A 80 -1.83 -13.47 -6.09
N VAL A 81 -1.06 -13.44 -4.99
CA VAL A 81 -0.11 -12.36 -4.66
C VAL A 81 1.02 -12.35 -5.68
N ALA A 82 1.63 -13.50 -5.95
CA ALA A 82 2.77 -13.59 -6.85
C ALA A 82 2.38 -13.18 -8.28
N GLU A 83 1.26 -13.72 -8.79
CA GLU A 83 0.72 -13.38 -10.10
C GLU A 83 0.33 -11.89 -10.19
N GLY A 84 -0.36 -11.37 -9.18
CA GLY A 84 -0.78 -9.97 -9.14
C GLY A 84 0.40 -8.99 -9.06
N LEU A 85 1.43 -9.33 -8.28
CA LEU A 85 2.65 -8.53 -8.17
C LEU A 85 3.47 -8.58 -9.46
N ALA A 86 3.65 -9.75 -10.06
CA ALA A 86 4.36 -9.90 -11.33
C ALA A 86 3.69 -9.07 -12.43
N ALA A 87 2.37 -9.21 -12.61
CA ALA A 87 1.63 -8.43 -13.57
C ALA A 87 1.74 -6.91 -13.33
N TRP A 88 1.70 -6.47 -12.06
CA TRP A 88 1.87 -5.05 -11.73
C TRP A 88 3.28 -4.53 -12.05
N LEU A 89 4.32 -5.34 -11.82
CA LEU A 89 5.70 -4.99 -12.16
C LEU A 89 5.90 -4.92 -13.67
N ASP A 90 5.34 -5.85 -14.43
CA ASP A 90 5.37 -5.82 -15.91
C ASP A 90 4.68 -4.56 -16.44
N ASP A 91 3.50 -4.20 -15.91
CA ASP A 91 2.81 -2.94 -16.23
C ASP A 91 3.71 -1.71 -15.98
N GLN A 92 4.48 -1.72 -14.88
CA GLN A 92 5.38 -0.61 -14.54
C GLN A 92 6.60 -0.57 -15.45
N ALA A 93 7.16 -1.72 -15.84
CA ALA A 93 8.28 -1.80 -16.77
C ALA A 93 7.91 -1.21 -18.14
N VAL A 94 6.72 -1.56 -18.65
CA VAL A 94 6.19 -1.00 -19.91
C VAL A 94 6.01 0.52 -19.80
N ARG A 95 5.45 1.02 -18.69
CA ARG A 95 5.27 2.46 -18.44
C ARG A 95 6.59 3.22 -18.36
N ALA A 96 7.62 2.62 -17.76
CA ALA A 96 8.95 3.21 -17.70
C ALA A 96 9.58 3.30 -19.09
N ALA A 97 9.48 2.23 -19.90
CA ALA A 97 9.99 2.20 -21.26
C ALA A 97 9.27 3.19 -22.20
N SER A 98 7.98 3.46 -21.97
CA SER A 98 7.18 4.40 -22.78
C SER A 98 7.38 5.88 -22.41
N ARG A 99 8.15 6.17 -21.35
CA ARG A 99 8.47 7.54 -20.90
C ARG A 99 9.84 8.02 -21.39
N VAL A 100 10.57 7.18 -22.12
CA VAL A 100 11.82 7.49 -22.83
C VAL A 100 11.47 7.87 -24.26
#